data_AF-A0A919PNM6-F1
#
_entry.id   AF-A0A919PNM6-F1
#
_cell.length_a   1.000
_cell.length_b   1.000
_cell.length_c   1.000
_cell.angle_alpha   90.00
_cell.angle_beta   90.00
_cell.angle_gamma   90.00
#
_symmetry.space_group_name_H-M   'P 1'
#
loop_
_entity.id
_entity.type
_entity.pdbx_description
1 polymer ?
#
loop_
_entity_poly.entity_id
_entity_poly.type
_entity_poly.pdbx_seq_one_letter_code
_entity_poly.pdbx_strand_id
1 'polypeptide(L)'
;MVTMRIEDAFTLPDGRTVVTGRPVGGDVRLGGRLWLTGDRTAPREVVVTAFLRICGRQDATLARDGLNAAMTLGGLPPDAILIGRTLRAGDPSSPARPPRS
;
A
#
# COMPACT_ATOMS: atom_id res chain seq x y z
N MET A 1 -0.88 10.71 -8.69
CA MET A 1 -1.52 10.21 -7.45
C MET A 1 -1.06 8.79 -7.29
N VAL A 2 -0.48 8.44 -6.15
CA VAL A 2 0.09 7.10 -5.95
C VAL A 2 -1.02 6.08 -5.74
N THR A 3 -0.96 4.99 -6.48
CA THR A 3 -1.86 3.83 -6.31
C THR A 3 -1.07 2.53 -6.34
N MET A 4 -1.50 1.54 -5.58
CA MET A 4 -0.92 0.20 -5.60
C MET A 4 -2.03 -0.85 -5.45
N ARG A 5 -2.17 -1.74 -6.43
CA ARG A 5 -3.00 -2.94 -6.26
C ARG A 5 -2.26 -3.95 -5.37
N ILE A 6 -2.96 -4.54 -4.42
CA ILE A 6 -2.44 -5.60 -3.56
C ILE A 6 -2.51 -6.90 -4.37
N GLU A 7 -1.34 -7.47 -4.66
CA GLU A 7 -1.18 -8.71 -5.42
C GLU A 7 -1.18 -9.93 -4.51
N ASP A 8 -0.57 -9.79 -3.32
CA ASP A 8 -0.55 -10.82 -2.28
C ASP A 8 -0.57 -10.19 -0.89
N ALA A 9 -1.02 -10.96 0.11
CA ALA A 9 -1.04 -10.55 1.51
C ALA A 9 -0.87 -11.75 2.46
N PHE A 10 -0.05 -11.57 3.49
CA PHE A 10 0.20 -12.60 4.49
C PHE A 10 0.51 -11.98 5.85
N THR A 11 0.35 -12.78 6.91
CA THR A 11 0.58 -12.33 8.29
C THR A 11 1.90 -12.89 8.80
N LEU A 12 2.74 -12.03 9.37
CA LEU A 12 3.98 -12.42 10.04
C LEU A 12 3.67 -13.06 11.41
N PRO A 13 4.59 -13.85 11.99
CA PRO A 13 4.39 -14.47 13.31
C PRO A 13 4.12 -13.47 14.45
N ASP A 14 4.55 -12.22 14.30
CA ASP A 14 4.29 -11.13 15.25
C ASP A 14 2.94 -10.43 15.05
N GLY A 15 2.08 -10.97 14.16
CA GLY A 15 0.75 -10.47 13.89
C GLY A 15 0.68 -9.32 12.87
N ARG A 16 1.82 -8.81 12.37
CA ARG A 16 1.79 -7.76 11.35
C ARG A 16 1.38 -8.32 9.99
N THR A 17 0.52 -7.60 9.30
CA THR A 17 0.13 -7.94 7.93
C THR A 17 1.09 -7.30 6.94
N VAL A 18 1.59 -8.14 6.03
CA VAL A 18 2.38 -7.75 4.87
C VAL A 18 1.47 -7.74 3.65
N VAL A 19 1.68 -6.75 2.80
CA VAL A 19 1.09 -6.70 1.46
C VAL A 19 2.20 -6.55 0.43
N THR A 20 1.99 -7.12 -0.74
CA THR A 20 2.88 -6.97 -1.89
C THR A 20 2.14 -6.32 -3.06
N GLY A 21 2.90 -5.62 -3.89
CA GLY A 21 2.39 -5.00 -5.11
C GLY A 21 3.39 -4.02 -5.70
N ARG A 22 2.93 -3.22 -6.66
CA ARG A 22 3.74 -2.21 -7.34
C ARG A 22 3.08 -0.82 -7.24
N PRO A 23 3.71 0.16 -6.56
CA PRO A 23 3.25 1.54 -6.60
C PRO A 23 3.33 2.09 -8.03
N VAL A 24 2.32 2.87 -8.40
CA VAL A 24 2.22 3.57 -9.68
C VAL A 24 1.80 5.02 -9.42
N GLY A 25 2.43 5.97 -10.10
CA GLY A 25 2.13 7.40 -10.01
C GLY A 25 2.82 8.10 -8.85
N GLY A 26 3.88 7.50 -8.29
CA GLY A 26 4.81 8.08 -7.32
C GLY A 26 5.24 7.11 -6.22
N ASP A 27 6.19 7.56 -5.39
CA ASP A 27 6.76 6.74 -4.33
C ASP A 27 5.85 6.63 -3.09
N VAL A 28 5.97 5.52 -2.37
CA VAL A 28 5.37 5.31 -1.05
C VAL A 28 6.47 5.37 0.01
N ARG A 29 6.25 6.12 1.10
CA ARG A 29 7.23 6.32 2.18
C ARG A 29 6.79 5.65 3.47
N LEU A 30 7.77 5.30 4.31
CA LEU A 30 7.55 4.82 5.67
C LEU A 30 6.79 5.88 6.48
N GLY A 31 5.81 5.46 7.27
CA GLY A 31 4.89 6.36 7.97
C GLY A 31 3.84 7.02 7.06
N GLY A 32 3.90 6.77 5.75
CA GLY A 32 2.92 7.26 4.79
C GLY A 32 1.53 6.72 5.09
N ARG A 33 0.53 7.61 5.02
CA ARG A 33 -0.89 7.26 5.15
C ARG A 33 -1.46 6.97 3.77
N LEU A 34 -2.15 5.85 3.65
CA LEU A 34 -2.79 5.39 2.43
C LEU A 34 -4.22 5.00 2.74
N TRP A 35 -5.06 5.00 1.71
CA TRP A 35 -6.44 4.52 1.80
C TRP A 35 -6.56 3.17 1.14
N LEU A 36 -6.98 2.18 1.92
CA LEU A 36 -7.41 0.88 1.42
C LEU A 36 -8.82 1.01 0.83
N THR A 37 -8.96 0.64 -0.44
CA THR A 37 -10.18 0.76 -1.24
C THR A 37 -10.41 -0.48 -2.09
N GLY A 38 -11.58 -0.62 -2.70
CA GLY A 38 -11.86 -1.68 -3.68
C GLY A 38 -12.71 -2.84 -3.17
N ASP A 39 -13.36 -2.69 -2.01
CA ASP A 39 -14.53 -3.50 -1.66
C ASP A 39 -15.80 -2.63 -1.62
N ARG A 40 -16.95 -3.25 -1.33
CA ARG A 40 -18.22 -2.53 -1.11
C ARG A 40 -18.27 -1.81 0.25
N THR A 41 -17.14 -1.61 0.93
CA THR A 41 -17.07 -0.92 2.22
C THR A 41 -16.42 0.45 2.08
N ALA A 42 -16.54 1.26 3.14
CA ALA A 42 -15.95 2.58 3.18
C ALA A 42 -14.41 2.50 3.11
N PRO A 43 -13.75 3.42 2.37
CA PRO A 43 -12.29 3.55 2.40
C PRO A 43 -11.76 3.64 3.82
N ARG A 44 -10.64 2.95 4.08
CA ARG A 44 -9.99 2.94 5.39
C ARG A 44 -8.57 3.46 5.32
N GLU A 45 -8.22 4.37 6.22
CA GLU A 45 -6.83 4.82 6.36
C GLU A 45 -5.98 3.70 6.97
N VAL A 46 -4.82 3.46 6.37
CA VAL A 46 -3.79 2.54 6.81
C VAL A 46 -2.44 3.26 6.79
N VAL A 47 -1.52 2.81 7.64
CA VAL A 47 -0.18 3.42 7.76
C VAL A 47 0.87 2.42 7.33
N VAL A 48 1.83 2.85 6.52
CA VAL A 48 3.00 2.03 6.17
C VAL A 48 3.94 1.96 7.37
N THR A 49 4.13 0.77 7.91
CA THR A 49 4.90 0.57 9.16
C THR A 49 6.30 -0.01 8.94
N ALA A 50 6.55 -0.67 7.81
CA ALA A 50 7.88 -1.12 7.39
C ALA A 50 7.88 -1.50 5.91
N PHE A 51 9.07 -1.49 5.29
CA PHE A 51 9.31 -2.15 4.01
C PHE A 51 10.12 -3.42 4.23
N LEU A 52 9.72 -4.50 3.58
CA LEU A 52 10.46 -5.75 3.58
C LEU A 52 11.49 -5.74 2.45
N ARG A 53 12.71 -6.14 2.78
CA ARG A 53 13.82 -6.22 1.84
C ARG A 53 13.65 -7.44 0.96
N ILE A 54 13.15 -7.25 -0.26
CA ILE A 54 13.21 -8.29 -1.29
C ILE A 54 14.57 -8.12 -1.98
N CYS A 55 15.48 -9.07 -1.74
CA CYS A 55 16.77 -9.29 -2.39
C CYS A 55 17.50 -8.02 -2.91
N GLY A 56 18.36 -7.44 -2.06
CA GLY A 56 19.45 -6.55 -2.50
C GLY A 56 19.13 -5.06 -2.72
N ARG A 57 17.87 -4.60 -2.59
CA ARG A 57 17.54 -3.15 -2.66
C ARG A 57 17.30 -2.56 -1.26
N GLN A 58 17.99 -1.45 -0.98
CA GLN A 58 18.39 -1.03 0.37
C GLN A 58 17.59 0.14 0.99
N ASP A 59 16.54 0.64 0.34
CA ASP A 59 15.81 1.79 0.89
C ASP A 59 14.75 1.30 1.90
N ALA A 60 15.14 1.14 3.17
CA ALA A 60 14.24 0.69 4.25
C ALA A 60 13.03 1.61 4.51
N THR A 61 12.98 2.76 3.84
CA THR A 61 12.00 3.83 4.07
C THR A 61 11.19 4.20 2.82
N LEU A 62 11.42 3.55 1.67
CA LEU A 62 10.82 3.95 0.40
C LEU A 62 10.49 2.74 -0.51
N ALA A 63 9.26 2.66 -0.99
CA ALA A 63 8.91 1.90 -2.18
C ALA A 63 8.80 2.84 -3.38
N ARG A 64 9.66 2.61 -4.37
CA ARG A 64 9.78 3.46 -5.55
C ARG A 64 8.69 3.17 -6.57
N ASP A 65 8.26 4.22 -7.26
CA ASP A 65 7.34 4.13 -8.39
C ASP A 65 7.78 3.08 -9.42
N GLY A 66 6.85 2.25 -9.86
CA GLY A 66 7.07 1.23 -10.88
C GLY A 66 7.89 0.02 -10.41
N LEU A 67 8.28 -0.08 -9.14
CA LEU A 67 9.04 -1.23 -8.60
C LEU A 67 8.17 -2.08 -7.68
N ASN A 68 8.35 -3.41 -7.74
CA ASN A 68 7.70 -4.31 -6.79
C ASN A 68 8.16 -3.98 -5.37
N ALA A 69 7.22 -3.98 -4.44
CA ALA A 69 7.42 -3.68 -3.04
C ALA A 69 6.67 -4.68 -2.17
N ALA A 70 7.23 -4.95 -0.99
CA ALA A 70 6.53 -5.59 0.10
C ALA A 70 6.60 -4.67 1.32
N MET A 71 5.47 -4.45 1.98
CA MET A 71 5.38 -3.54 3.12
C MET A 71 4.41 -4.06 4.17
N THR A 72 4.65 -3.73 5.43
CA THR A 72 3.68 -3.95 6.50
C THR A 72 2.75 -2.76 6.65
N LEU A 73 1.49 -3.03 6.96
CA LEU A 73 0.47 -2.00 7.19
C LEU A 73 -0.05 -2.05 8.63
N GLY A 74 -0.23 -0.89 9.23
CA GLY A 74 -0.95 -0.70 10.49
C GLY A 74 -2.38 -0.22 10.25
N GLY A 75 -3.29 -0.52 11.20
CA GLY A 75 -4.70 -0.09 11.15
C GLY A 75 -5.64 -1.04 10.41
N LEU A 76 -5.15 -2.21 10.00
CA LEU A 76 -5.95 -3.26 9.39
C LEU A 76 -6.72 -4.07 10.44
N PRO A 77 -7.97 -4.48 10.16
CA PRO A 77 -8.65 -5.47 10.99
C PRO A 77 -8.02 -6.87 10.79
N PRO A 78 -8.11 -7.78 11.78
CA PRO A 78 -7.46 -9.09 11.75
C PRO A 78 -7.90 -10.00 10.60
N ASP A 79 -9.11 -9.77 10.08
CA ASP A 79 -9.81 -10.57 9.07
C ASP A 79 -9.93 -9.84 7.71
N ALA A 80 -9.11 -8.81 7.49
CA ALA A 80 -9.15 -8.04 6.24
C ALA A 80 -8.85 -8.92 5.02
N ILE A 81 -9.78 -8.96 4.06
CA ILE A 81 -9.54 -9.58 2.73
C ILE A 81 -8.80 -8.57 1.86
N LEU A 82 -7.49 -8.72 1.66
CA LEU A 82 -6.66 -7.66 1.05
C LEU A 82 -6.36 -7.85 -0.43
N ILE A 83 -6.22 -9.10 -0.89
CA ILE A 83 -5.82 -9.39 -2.27
C ILE A 83 -6.82 -8.81 -3.26
N GLY A 84 -6.32 -8.10 -4.27
CA GLY A 84 -7.13 -7.41 -5.28
C GLY A 84 -7.63 -6.02 -4.88
N ARG A 85 -7.50 -5.62 -3.60
CA ARG A 85 -7.78 -4.25 -3.16
C ARG A 85 -6.69 -3.28 -3.61
N THR A 86 -6.97 -1.99 -3.47
CA THR A 86 -6.07 -0.91 -3.89
C THR A 86 -5.74 0.02 -2.73
N LEU A 87 -4.44 0.29 -2.54
CA LEU A 87 -3.95 1.38 -1.71
C LEU A 87 -3.85 2.65 -2.54
N ARG A 88 -4.29 3.79 -2.01
CA ARG A 88 -4.25 5.10 -2.68
C ARG A 88 -3.69 6.17 -1.74
N ALA A 89 -2.77 6.99 -2.22
CA ALA A 89 -2.33 8.18 -1.49
C ALA A 89 -3.25 9.38 -1.79
N GLY A 90 -3.51 10.21 -0.79
CA GLY A 90 -4.43 11.37 -0.89
C GLY A 90 -5.87 11.02 -0.53
N ASP A 91 -6.76 12.01 -0.62
CA ASP A 91 -8.17 11.86 -0.23
C ASP A 91 -8.92 10.85 -1.14
N PRO A 92 -9.55 9.79 -0.58
CA PRO A 92 -10.25 8.78 -1.36
C PRO A 92 -11.52 9.32 -2.04
N SER A 93 -12.04 10.46 -1.57
CA SER A 93 -13.20 11.15 -2.16
C SER A 93 -12.83 12.08 -3.33
N SER A 94 -11.54 12.32 -3.56
CA SER A 94 -11.09 13.16 -4.66
C SER A 94 -10.90 12.33 -5.94
N PRO A 95 -11.50 12.72 -7.08
CA PRO A 95 -11.30 12.00 -8.34
C PRO A 95 -9.83 12.08 -8.76
N ALA A 96 -9.31 10.98 -9.35
CA ALA A 96 -7.97 10.98 -9.90
C ALA A 96 -7.86 12.08 -10.96
N ARG A 97 -7.02 13.09 -10.72
CA ARG A 97 -6.79 14.16 -11.68
C ARG A 97 -6.21 13.53 -12.96
N PRO A 98 -6.82 13.73 -14.14
CA PRO A 98 -6.28 13.17 -15.38
C PRO A 98 -4.87 13.74 -15.62
N PRO A 99 -3.98 12.99 -16.30
CA PRO A 99 -2.67 13.50 -16.69
C PRO A 99 -2.87 14.74 -17.55
N ARG A 100 -2.15 15.82 -17.23
CA ARG A 100 -2.08 16.99 -18.10
C ARG A 100 -1.27 16.57 -19.33
N SER A 101 -1.94 16.53 -20.47
CA SER A 101 -1.35 16.48 -21.82
C SER A 101 -0.51 17.72 -22.09
#